data_AF-A0A9Q9F0T9-F1
#
_entry.id   AF-A0A9Q9F0T9-F1
#
_cell.length_a   1.000
_cell.length_b   1.000
_cell.length_c   1.000
_cell.angle_alpha   90.00
_cell.angle_beta   90.00
_cell.angle_gamma   90.00
#
_symmetry.space_group_name_H-M   'P 1'
#
loop_
_entity.id
_entity.type
_entity.pdbx_description
1 polymer ?
#
loop_
_entity_poly.entity_id
_entity_poly.type
_entity_poly.pdbx_seq_one_letter_code
_entity_poly.pdbx_strand_id
1 'polypeptide(L)' 'MMTINKQLTATEQINQLVSEYNFPLSVVEDIHYRLLCSQDEHYVQLQLRYLQNLIKYTEVERKGL' A
#
# COMPACT_ATOMS: atom_id res chain seq x y z
N MET A 1 -8.17 29.75 -6.90
CA MET A 1 -7.68 28.70 -5.98
C MET A 1 -6.98 27.66 -6.82
N MET A 2 -5.65 27.53 -6.72
CA MET A 2 -4.94 26.45 -7.40
C MET A 2 -5.09 25.20 -6.55
N THR A 3 -5.86 24.22 -7.03
CA THR A 3 -5.92 22.89 -6.42
C THR A 3 -4.54 22.26 -6.61
N ILE A 4 -3.73 22.25 -5.56
CA ILE A 4 -2.47 21.52 -5.57
C ILE A 4 -2.85 20.04 -5.60
N ASN A 5 -2.76 19.41 -6.77
CA ASN A 5 -2.80 17.95 -6.90
C ASN A 5 -1.50 17.41 -6.28
N LYS A 6 -1.48 17.27 -4.95
CA LYS A 6 -0.34 16.67 -4.25
C LYS A 6 -0.31 15.18 -4.61
N GLN A 7 0.70 14.78 -5.37
CA GLN A 7 0.99 13.37 -5.59
C GLN A 7 1.29 12.73 -4.23
N LEU A 8 0.58 11.65 -3.90
CA LEU A 8 0.85 10.89 -2.69
C LEU A 8 2.18 10.16 -2.81
N THR A 9 2.95 10.15 -1.72
CA THR A 9 4.13 9.31 -1.56
C THR A 9 3.75 7.83 -1.60
N ALA A 10 4.72 6.94 -1.85
CA ALA A 10 4.47 5.51 -1.87
C ALA A 10 3.96 4.99 -0.50
N THR A 11 4.49 5.51 0.61
CA THR A 11 4.03 5.19 1.96
C THR A 11 2.58 5.64 2.21
N GLU A 12 2.21 6.85 1.80
CA GLU A 12 0.82 7.33 1.90
C GLU A 12 -0.14 6.44 1.09
N GLN A 13 0.27 6.01 -0.11
CA GLN A 13 -0.52 5.09 -0.93
C GLN A 13 -0.64 3.70 -0.30
N ILE A 14 0.43 3.16 0.29
CA ILE A 14 0.38 1.88 1.04
C ILE A 14 -0.64 1.97 2.17
N ASN A 15 -0.59 3.04 2.97
CA ASN A 15 -1.52 3.24 4.08
C ASN A 15 -2.97 3.32 3.61
N GLN A 16 -3.23 4.01 2.49
CA GLN A 16 -4.56 4.03 1.87
C GLN A 16 -5.02 2.64 1.47
N LEU A 17 -4.20 1.87 0.74
CA LEU A 17 -4.59 0.52 0.32
C LEU A 17 -4.89 -0.38 1.52
N VAL A 18 -4.04 -0.39 2.55
CA VAL A 18 -4.26 -1.19 3.76
C VAL A 18 -5.53 -0.78 4.49
N SER A 19 -5.88 0.51 4.46
CA SER A 19 -7.12 1.02 5.05
C SER A 19 -8.37 0.67 4.24
N GLU A 20 -8.26 0.54 2.91
CA GLU A 20 -9.36 0.32 1.98
C GLU A 20 -9.63 -1.16 1.68
N TYR A 21 -8.64 -2.04 1.78
CA TYR A 21 -8.75 -3.45 1.40
C TYR A 21 -8.50 -4.40 2.57
N ASN A 22 -9.15 -5.55 2.53
CA ASN A 22 -9.03 -6.66 3.47
C ASN A 22 -7.83 -7.56 3.10
N PHE A 23 -6.62 -7.00 3.19
CA PHE A 23 -5.41 -7.83 3.04
C PHE A 23 -5.32 -8.86 4.18
N PRO A 24 -4.78 -10.07 3.89
CA PRO A 24 -4.43 -11.01 4.94
C PRO A 24 -3.51 -10.36 5.98
N LEU A 25 -3.71 -10.69 7.26
CA LEU A 25 -2.90 -10.13 8.35
C LEU A 25 -1.39 -10.31 8.11
N SER A 26 -1.00 -11.50 7.63
CA SER A 26 0.40 -11.81 7.31
C SER A 26 1.01 -10.88 6.25
N VAL A 27 0.22 -10.41 5.27
CA VAL A 27 0.66 -9.45 4.27
C VAL A 27 0.90 -8.08 4.89
N VAL A 28 -0.01 -7.63 5.76
CA VAL A 28 0.11 -6.34 6.44
C VAL A 28 1.33 -6.32 7.37
N GLU A 29 1.54 -7.40 8.13
CA GLU A 29 2.69 -7.56 9.02
C GLU A 29 4.02 -7.59 8.25
N ASP A 30 4.09 -8.34 7.14
CA ASP A 30 5.30 -8.42 6.31
C ASP A 30 5.66 -7.06 5.71
N ILE A 31 4.68 -6.32 5.18
CA ILE A 31 4.90 -4.98 4.64
C ILE A 31 5.35 -4.02 5.73
N HIS A 32 4.69 -4.04 6.90
CA HIS A 32 5.10 -3.19 8.02
C HIS A 32 6.55 -3.47 8.45
N TYR A 33 6.93 -4.74 8.60
CA TYR A 33 8.29 -5.13 8.93
C TYR A 33 9.31 -4.65 7.88
N ARG A 34 9.00 -4.84 6.58
CA ARG A 34 9.87 -4.39 5.48
C ARG A 34 10.10 -2.88 5.49
N LEU A 35 9.05 -2.10 5.76
CA LEU A 35 9.14 -0.65 5.86
C LEU A 35 9.92 -0.21 7.10
N LEU A 36 9.85 -0.96 8.21
CA LEU A 36 10.73 -0.70 9.37
C LEU A 36 12.20 -0.98 9.05
N CYS A 37 12.50 -2.01 8.25
CA CYS A 37 13.86 -2.36 7.87
C CYS A 37 14.48 -1.39 6.85
N SER A 38 13.70 -0.84 5.92
CA SER A 38 14.20 0.07 4.90
C SER A 38 13.16 1.10 4.46
N GLN A 39 13.57 2.37 4.46
CA GLN A 39 12.81 3.52 3.98
C GLN A 39 13.32 4.03 2.62
N ASP A 40 14.16 3.25 1.94
CA ASP A 40 14.60 3.57 0.59
C ASP A 40 13.41 3.67 -0.37
N GLU A 41 13.33 4.77 -1.12
CA GLU A 41 12.14 5.10 -1.92
C GLU A 41 11.81 4.00 -2.94
N HIS A 42 12.83 3.46 -3.61
CA HIS A 42 12.64 2.39 -4.58
C HIS A 42 12.14 1.12 -3.87
N TYR A 43 12.68 0.80 -2.69
CA TYR A 43 12.21 -0.32 -1.88
C TYR A 43 10.75 -0.18 -1.43
N VAL A 44 10.33 1.02 -1.01
CA VAL A 44 8.93 1.31 -0.66
C VAL A 44 8.00 1.17 -1.88
N GLN A 45 8.44 1.63 -3.06
CA GLN A 45 7.67 1.46 -4.31
C GLN A 45 7.46 -0.01 -4.67
N LEU A 46 8.43 -0.89 -4.39
CA LEU A 46 8.26 -2.33 -4.59
C LEU A 46 7.16 -2.90 -3.68
N GLN A 47 7.06 -2.42 -2.43
CA GLN A 47 6.01 -2.84 -1.49
C GLN A 47 4.62 -2.37 -1.96
N LEU A 48 4.53 -1.12 -2.43
CA LEU A 48 3.29 -0.60 -3.01
C LEU A 48 2.84 -1.43 -4.22
N ARG A 49 3.76 -1.74 -5.15
CA ARG A 49 3.46 -2.57 -6.32
C ARG A 49 2.97 -3.96 -5.94
N TYR A 50 3.51 -4.55 -4.88
CA TYR A 50 3.05 -5.84 -4.39
C TYR A 50 1.59 -5.79 -3.92
N LEU A 51 1.20 -4.81 -3.11
CA LEU A 51 -0.19 -4.63 -2.68
C LEU A 51 -1.15 -4.40 -3.86
N GLN A 52 -0.75 -3.57 -4.82
CA GLN A 52 -1.52 -3.34 -6.05
C GLN A 52 -1.73 -4.62 -6.86
N ASN A 53 -0.71 -5.48 -6.94
CA ASN A 53 -0.80 -6.77 -7.62
C ASN A 53 -1.75 -7.73 -6.89
N LEU A 54 -1.75 -7.75 -5.56
CA LEU A 54 -2.69 -8.57 -4.81
C LEU A 54 -4.13 -8.17 -5.13
N ILE A 55 -4.44 -6.86 -5.11
CA ILE A 55 -5.76 -6.33 -5.49
C ILE A 55 -6.13 -6.77 -6.92
N LYS A 56 -5.17 -6.70 -7.85
CA LYS A 56 -5.41 -7.00 -9.27
C LYS A 56 -5.59 -8.49 -9.57
N TYR A 57 -4.91 -9.38 -8.83
CA TYR A 57 -4.76 -10.78 -9.23
C TYR A 57 -5.25 -11.80 -8.19
N THR A 58 -5.57 -11.40 -6.96
CA THR A 58 -5.82 -12.34 -5.83
C THR A 58 -7.17 -12.10 -5.14
N GLU A 59 -8.06 -11.32 -5.75
CA GLU A 59 -9.43 -11.06 -5.25
C GLU A 59 -9.47 -10.51 -3.81
N VAL A 60 -8.57 -9.58 -3.48
CA VAL A 60 -8.63 -8.90 -2.17
C VAL A 60 -9.89 -8.05 -2.10
N GLU A 61 -10.76 -8.33 -1.13
CA GLU A 61 -12.00 -7.60 -0.96
C GLU A 61 -11.75 -6.18 -0.46
N ARG A 62 -12.53 -5.23 -0.97
CA ARG A 62 -12.52 -3.85 -0.49
C ARG A 62 -13.43 -3.77 0.74
N LYS A 63 -12.98 -3.09 1.80
CA LYS A 63 -13.75 -2.90 3.03
C LYS A 63 -15.03 -2.12 2.75
N GLY A 64 -16.16 -2.64 3.20
CA GLY A 64 -17.45 -1.96 3.14
C GLY A 64 -18.20 -2.08 1.81
N LEU A 65 -17.84 -3.04 0.95
CA LEU A 65 -18.68 -3.54 -0.14
C LEU A 65 -19.36 -4.86 0.27
#